data_AF-A0AAV5FUC7-F1
#
_entry.id   AF-A0AAV5FUC7-F1
#
_cell.length_a   1.000
_cell.length_b   1.000
_cell.length_c   1.000
_cell.angle_alpha   90.00
_cell.angle_beta   90.00
_cell.angle_gamma   90.00
#
_symmetry.space_group_name_H-M   'P 1'
#
loop_
_entity.id
_entity.type
_entity.pdbx_description
1 polymer ?
#
loop_
_entity_poly.entity_id
_entity_poly.type
_entity_poly.pdbx_seq_one_letter_code
_entity_poly.pdbx_strand_id
1 'polypeptide(L)'
;MRPVFVGNLDYDTRHSELDHLFYRYGRIERIDMKSGFAFVYFEDERDGDDAIRALDGYPFGPGRRRLSVEWSRGDRAARRDGGKPAANTKPTKTLFVINFDPTMTREGDIQRHFGPFGRISNIRIRRNFAFVQFETLEEATKALEGTHAT
;
A
#
# COMPACT_ATOMS: atom_id res chain seq x y z
N MET A 1 6.29 -0.06 21.68
CA MET A 1 5.93 -1.31 20.99
C MET A 1 6.06 -1.10 19.49
N ARG A 2 6.64 -2.06 18.78
CA ARG A 2 6.77 -2.02 17.32
C ARG A 2 5.43 -2.45 16.69
N PRO A 3 4.80 -1.67 15.79
CA PRO A 3 3.57 -2.12 15.17
C PRO A 3 3.81 -3.18 14.11
N VAL A 4 2.81 -4.03 13.90
CA VAL A 4 2.72 -4.92 12.76
C VAL A 4 2.16 -4.14 11.58
N PHE A 5 2.88 -4.11 10.47
CA PHE A 5 2.40 -3.56 9.21
C PHE A 5 1.55 -4.61 8.48
N VAL A 6 0.39 -4.19 7.98
CA VAL A 6 -0.55 -5.01 7.22
C VAL A 6 -0.79 -4.33 5.88
N GLY A 7 -0.16 -4.81 4.82
CA GLY A 7 -0.27 -4.28 3.47
C GLY A 7 -1.14 -5.13 2.55
N ASN A 8 -1.41 -4.60 1.36
CA ASN A 8 -2.22 -5.23 0.31
C ASN A 8 -3.69 -5.46 0.74
N LEU A 9 -4.20 -4.53 1.56
CA LEU A 9 -5.61 -4.52 1.94
C LEU A 9 -6.49 -4.13 0.74
N ASP A 10 -7.70 -4.67 0.72
CA ASP A 10 -8.73 -4.17 -0.19
C ASP A 10 -9.13 -2.74 0.21
N TYR A 11 -9.52 -1.90 -0.74
CA TYR A 11 -9.94 -0.53 -0.46
C TYR A 11 -11.22 -0.50 0.38
N ASP A 12 -12.07 -1.51 0.22
CA ASP A 12 -13.29 -1.67 1.02
C ASP A 12 -13.06 -2.33 2.38
N THR A 13 -11.81 -2.69 2.71
CA THR A 13 -11.48 -3.31 4.01
C THR A 13 -11.86 -2.37 5.14
N ARG A 14 -12.63 -2.88 6.10
CA ARG A 14 -13.08 -2.14 7.27
C ARG A 14 -12.23 -2.42 8.49
N HIS A 15 -12.21 -1.45 9.39
CA HIS A 15 -11.54 -1.54 10.69
C HIS A 15 -11.97 -2.78 11.47
N SER A 16 -13.28 -3.05 11.50
CA SER A 16 -13.85 -4.21 12.15
C SER A 16 -13.32 -5.54 11.60
N GLU A 17 -12.98 -5.62 10.32
CA GLU A 17 -12.49 -6.86 9.72
C GLU A 17 -11.04 -7.15 10.12
N LEU A 18 -10.21 -6.11 10.21
CA LEU A 18 -8.86 -6.23 10.75
C LEU A 18 -8.91 -6.56 12.24
N ASP A 19 -9.78 -5.90 13.00
CA ASP A 19 -9.95 -6.18 14.43
C ASP A 19 -10.30 -7.66 14.66
N HIS A 20 -11.32 -8.19 13.98
CA HIS A 20 -11.68 -9.61 14.06
C HIS A 20 -10.57 -10.55 13.60
N LEU A 21 -9.82 -10.18 12.56
CA LEU A 21 -8.74 -11.03 12.02
C LEU A 21 -7.55 -11.12 12.98
N PHE A 22 -7.16 -10.01 13.61
CA PHE A 22 -5.95 -9.92 14.43
C PHE A 22 -6.20 -10.24 15.91
N TYR A 23 -7.41 -10.04 16.43
CA TYR A 23 -7.74 -10.24 17.86
C TYR A 23 -7.49 -11.68 18.35
N ARG A 24 -7.61 -12.66 17.46
CA ARG A 24 -7.37 -14.08 17.74
C ARG A 24 -5.90 -14.43 18.02
N TYR A 25 -4.96 -13.54 17.72
CA TYR A 25 -3.52 -13.74 17.99
C TYR A 25 -3.07 -13.05 19.26
N GLY A 26 -3.79 -12.02 19.71
CA GLY A 26 -3.42 -11.25 20.88
C GLY A 26 -4.29 -10.04 21.11
N ARG A 27 -4.09 -9.40 22.26
CA ARG A 27 -4.84 -8.18 22.60
C ARG A 27 -4.34 -7.02 21.75
N ILE A 28 -5.25 -6.42 20.99
CA ILE A 28 -4.99 -5.25 20.17
C ILE A 28 -5.17 -4.00 21.04
N GLU A 29 -4.14 -3.17 21.10
CA GLU A 29 -4.19 -1.84 21.73
C GLU A 29 -4.83 -0.81 20.78
N ARG A 30 -4.42 -0.84 19.50
CA ARG A 30 -4.86 0.14 18.48
C ARG A 30 -4.66 -0.40 17.07
N ILE A 31 -5.51 0.04 16.14
CA ILE A 31 -5.29 -0.14 14.70
C ILE A 31 -5.33 1.22 14.01
N ASP A 32 -4.26 1.55 13.29
CA ASP A 32 -4.21 2.73 12.43
C ASP A 32 -4.40 2.31 10.98
N MET A 33 -5.62 2.48 10.46
CA MET A 33 -5.93 2.21 9.06
C MET A 33 -5.59 3.38 8.15
N LYS A 34 -5.06 3.04 6.97
CA LYS A 34 -4.76 3.95 5.85
C LYS A 34 -5.24 3.29 4.55
N SER A 35 -5.29 4.05 3.46
CA SER A 35 -5.72 3.51 2.17
C SER A 35 -4.78 2.40 1.68
N GLY A 36 -5.26 1.16 1.67
CA GLY A 36 -4.52 -0.03 1.21
C GLY A 36 -3.58 -0.69 2.22
N PHE A 37 -3.47 -0.16 3.45
CA PHE A 37 -2.65 -0.77 4.51
C PHE A 37 -3.05 -0.31 5.91
N ALA A 38 -2.62 -1.03 6.94
CA ALA A 38 -2.84 -0.68 8.34
C ALA A 38 -1.62 -0.97 9.21
N PHE A 39 -1.59 -0.34 10.38
CA PHE A 39 -0.68 -0.70 11.46
C PHE A 39 -1.49 -1.25 12.63
N VAL A 40 -1.17 -2.46 13.06
CA VAL A 40 -1.79 -3.11 14.23
C VAL A 40 -0.81 -3.07 15.38
N TYR A 41 -1.24 -2.51 16.50
CA TYR A 41 -0.50 -2.41 17.73
C TYR A 41 -1.01 -3.50 18.68
N PHE A 42 -0.19 -4.51 18.90
CA PHE A 42 -0.43 -5.53 19.92
C PHE A 42 0.15 -5.11 21.26
N GLU A 43 -0.48 -5.52 22.36
CA GLU A 43 0.05 -5.29 23.70
C GLU A 43 1.34 -6.07 23.98
N ASP A 44 1.48 -7.25 23.36
CA ASP A 44 2.66 -8.10 23.46
C ASP A 44 3.31 -8.27 22.07
N GLU A 45 4.64 -8.14 22.00
CA GLU A 45 5.37 -8.35 20.75
C GLU A 45 5.29 -9.82 20.28
N ARG A 46 5.15 -10.78 21.20
CA ARG A 46 5.01 -12.21 20.87
C ARG A 46 3.76 -12.48 20.06
N ASP A 47 2.66 -11.83 20.42
CA ASP A 47 1.38 -11.92 19.70
C ASP A 47 1.51 -11.38 18.26
N GLY A 48 2.30 -10.31 18.09
CA GLY A 48 2.60 -9.76 16.77
C GLY A 48 3.43 -10.69 15.90
N ASP A 49 4.41 -11.40 16.47
CA ASP A 49 5.19 -12.41 15.75
C ASP A 49 4.32 -13.58 15.28
N ASP A 50 3.40 -14.05 16.14
CA ASP A 50 2.47 -15.12 15.80
C ASP A 50 1.46 -14.68 14.73
N ALA A 51 0.95 -13.45 14.84
CA ALA A 51 0.11 -12.85 13.81
C ALA A 51 0.85 -12.75 12.45
N ILE A 52 2.10 -12.32 12.43
CA ILE A 52 2.92 -12.24 11.21
C ILE A 52 3.08 -13.63 10.59
N ARG A 53 3.49 -14.63 11.37
CA ARG A 53 3.69 -16.01 10.87
C ARG A 53 2.43 -16.60 10.26
N ALA A 54 1.27 -16.28 10.83
CA ALA A 54 0.00 -16.86 10.40
C ALA A 54 -0.69 -16.07 9.27
N LEU A 55 -0.47 -14.76 9.20
CA LEU A 55 -1.22 -13.87 8.31
C LEU A 55 -0.42 -13.37 7.11
N ASP A 56 0.90 -13.50 7.09
CA ASP A 56 1.66 -13.16 5.89
C ASP A 56 1.28 -14.10 4.72
N GLY A 57 0.84 -13.51 3.61
CA GLY A 57 0.30 -14.23 2.46
C GLY A 57 -1.12 -14.76 2.61
N TYR A 58 -1.81 -14.48 3.73
CA TYR A 58 -3.16 -14.94 4.01
C TYR A 58 -4.18 -14.29 3.05
N PRO A 59 -5.06 -15.07 2.39
CA PRO A 59 -6.09 -14.51 1.52
C PRO A 59 -7.19 -13.84 2.33
N PHE A 60 -7.40 -12.55 2.10
CA PHE A 60 -8.33 -11.71 2.86
C PHE A 60 -9.20 -10.82 1.98
N GLY A 61 -10.37 -10.46 2.48
CA GLY A 61 -11.36 -9.63 1.80
C GLY A 61 -12.06 -10.33 0.62
N PRO A 62 -12.99 -9.63 -0.07
CA PRO A 62 -13.77 -10.17 -1.18
C PRO A 62 -12.89 -10.63 -2.35
N GLY A 63 -11.84 -9.86 -2.66
CA GLY A 63 -10.87 -10.19 -3.72
C GLY A 63 -9.88 -11.30 -3.36
N ARG A 64 -9.94 -11.85 -2.14
CA ARG A 64 -8.97 -12.84 -1.60
C ARG A 64 -7.51 -12.42 -1.81
N ARG A 65 -7.23 -11.11 -1.70
CA ARG A 65 -5.88 -10.57 -1.84
C ARG A 65 -5.01 -11.14 -0.73
N ARG A 66 -3.77 -11.50 -1.07
CA ARG A 66 -2.82 -12.03 -0.11
C ARG A 66 -2.24 -10.89 0.71
N LEU A 67 -2.49 -10.88 2.01
CA LEU A 67 -1.94 -9.87 2.90
C LEU A 67 -0.41 -9.89 2.88
N SER A 68 0.21 -8.72 3.07
CA SER A 68 1.64 -8.60 3.35
C SER A 68 1.77 -8.19 4.81
N VAL A 69 2.17 -9.12 5.68
CA VAL A 69 2.20 -8.87 7.13
C VAL A 69 3.65 -8.96 7.61
N GLU A 70 4.21 -7.84 8.07
CA GLU A 70 5.58 -7.81 8.57
C GLU A 70 5.72 -6.85 9.74
N TRP A 71 6.77 -7.01 10.53
CA TRP A 71 7.10 -6.01 11.53
C TRP A 71 7.45 -4.67 10.88
N SER A 72 6.77 -3.58 11.27
CA SER A 72 7.03 -2.25 10.71
C SER A 72 8.48 -1.84 10.92
N ARG A 73 9.18 -1.44 9.86
CA ARG A 73 10.60 -1.07 9.91
C ARG A 73 10.76 0.36 10.44
N GLY A 74 10.70 0.51 11.77
CA GLY A 74 11.16 1.68 12.51
C GLY A 74 10.21 2.89 12.54
N ASP A 75 10.13 3.49 13.73
CA ASP A 75 9.39 4.69 14.14
C ASP A 75 9.30 5.83 13.10
N ARG A 76 8.19 5.86 12.36
CA ARG A 76 7.62 7.10 11.81
C ARG A 76 6.12 7.27 12.06
N ALA A 77 5.49 6.32 12.76
CA ALA A 77 4.06 6.38 13.05
C ALA A 77 3.71 7.45 14.11
N ALA A 78 4.68 7.94 14.89
CA ALA A 78 4.45 8.98 15.90
C ALA A 78 4.81 10.41 15.45
N ARG A 79 5.25 10.63 14.20
CA ARG A 79 5.60 11.98 13.70
C ARG A 79 5.27 12.19 12.22
N ARG A 80 3.98 12.23 11.88
CA ARG A 80 3.40 13.12 10.85
C ARG A 80 1.92 12.81 10.62
N ASP A 81 1.07 13.60 11.25
CA ASP A 81 0.10 14.36 10.47
C ASP A 81 0.78 14.90 9.19
N GLY A 82 0.31 14.51 8.01
CA GLY A 82 0.68 15.17 6.74
C GLY A 82 1.81 14.56 5.88
N GLY A 83 2.05 13.25 5.93
CA GLY A 83 3.04 12.60 5.06
C GLY A 83 2.54 12.25 3.65
N LYS A 84 2.26 13.24 2.79
CA LYS A 84 2.34 13.06 1.33
C LYS A 84 3.67 12.34 1.02
N PRO A 85 3.76 11.36 0.10
CA PRO A 85 5.06 10.82 -0.30
C PRO A 85 5.96 12.00 -0.64
N ALA A 86 7.09 12.08 0.05
CA ALA A 86 7.84 13.30 0.25
C ALA A 86 8.10 14.04 -1.07
N ALA A 87 7.52 15.25 -1.15
CA ALA A 87 7.76 16.32 -2.11
C ALA A 87 9.22 16.85 -2.08
N ASN A 88 10.20 15.97 -1.88
CA ASN A 88 11.63 16.30 -1.86
C ASN A 88 12.49 15.37 -2.73
N THR A 89 11.87 14.59 -3.61
CA THR A 89 12.52 14.13 -4.83
C THR A 89 12.18 15.12 -5.93
N LYS A 90 13.19 15.66 -6.61
CA LYS A 90 13.02 16.47 -7.81
C LYS A 90 11.97 15.80 -8.72
N PRO A 91 10.92 16.50 -9.18
CA PRO A 91 9.93 15.92 -10.07
C PRO A 91 10.62 15.18 -11.22
N THR A 92 10.21 13.93 -11.48
CA THR A 92 10.78 13.13 -12.56
C THR A 92 9.70 12.71 -13.54
N LYS A 93 10.12 12.33 -14.75
CA LYS A 93 9.22 11.74 -15.76
C LYS A 93 8.67 10.37 -15.35
N THR A 94 9.14 9.78 -14.24
CA THR A 94 8.79 8.41 -13.83
C THR A 94 7.99 8.42 -12.53
N LEU A 95 6.81 7.81 -12.56
CA LEU A 95 5.99 7.55 -11.39
C LEU A 95 6.28 6.17 -10.82
N PHE A 96 6.30 6.10 -9.49
CA PHE A 96 6.31 4.85 -8.74
C PHE A 96 4.88 4.51 -8.34
N VAL A 97 4.30 3.52 -9.01
CA VAL A 97 2.91 3.10 -8.84
C VAL A 97 2.89 1.87 -7.93
N ILE A 98 2.11 1.94 -6.86
CA ILE A 98 1.91 0.85 -5.90
C ILE A 98 0.41 0.56 -5.77
N ASN A 99 0.09 -0.54 -5.08
CA ASN A 99 -1.29 -0.92 -4.73
C ASN A 99 -2.20 -1.36 -5.89
N PHE A 100 -1.65 -1.79 -7.02
CA PHE A 100 -2.40 -2.53 -8.04
C PHE A 100 -2.29 -4.05 -7.81
N ASP A 101 -3.19 -4.84 -8.39
CA ASP A 101 -3.08 -6.30 -8.35
C ASP A 101 -2.00 -6.76 -9.32
N PRO A 102 -0.84 -7.25 -8.86
CA PRO A 102 0.26 -7.60 -9.77
C PRO A 102 0.01 -8.87 -10.59
N THR A 103 -1.01 -9.65 -10.24
CA THR A 103 -1.40 -10.86 -10.96
C THR A 103 -2.46 -10.59 -12.03
N MET A 104 -3.32 -9.60 -11.81
CA MET A 104 -4.38 -9.21 -12.74
C MET A 104 -4.03 -7.99 -13.59
N THR A 105 -3.37 -6.98 -13.01
CA THR A 105 -3.04 -5.73 -13.70
C THR A 105 -1.87 -5.96 -14.66
N ARG A 106 -2.13 -5.72 -15.93
CA ARG A 106 -1.16 -5.78 -17.02
C ARG A 106 -0.74 -4.37 -17.45
N GLU A 107 0.29 -4.31 -18.27
CA GLU A 107 0.77 -3.04 -18.84
C GLU A 107 -0.34 -2.28 -19.56
N GLY A 108 -1.23 -3.01 -20.27
CA GLY A 108 -2.38 -2.40 -20.95
C GLY A 108 -3.37 -1.71 -20.00
N ASP A 109 -3.54 -2.22 -18.78
CA ASP A 109 -4.44 -1.61 -17.78
C ASP A 109 -3.83 -0.33 -17.23
N ILE A 110 -2.53 -0.38 -16.90
CA ILE A 110 -1.75 0.80 -16.49
C ILE A 110 -1.77 1.85 -17.60
N GLN A 111 -1.58 1.43 -18.86
CA GLN A 111 -1.59 2.34 -19.99
C GLN A 111 -2.95 3.02 -20.19
N ARG A 112 -4.04 2.27 -20.02
CA ARG A 112 -5.40 2.84 -20.09
C ARG A 112 -5.68 3.80 -18.94
N HIS A 113 -5.22 3.50 -17.73
CA HIS A 113 -5.41 4.35 -16.57
C HIS A 113 -4.62 5.66 -16.65
N PHE A 114 -3.35 5.59 -17.09
CA PHE A 114 -2.46 6.75 -17.13
C PHE A 114 -2.48 7.52 -18.47
N GLY A 115 -2.96 6.91 -19.54
CA GLY A 115 -3.02 7.50 -20.88
C GLY A 115 -3.75 8.84 -20.99
N PRO A 116 -4.85 9.10 -20.25
CA PRO A 116 -5.52 10.41 -20.25
C PRO A 116 -4.64 11.57 -19.74
N PHE A 117 -3.59 11.28 -18.95
CA PHE A 117 -2.72 12.28 -18.38
C PHE A 117 -1.52 12.62 -19.27
N GLY A 118 -1.13 11.71 -20.17
CA GLY A 118 -0.04 11.93 -21.11
C GLY A 118 0.46 10.66 -21.77
N ARG A 119 1.43 10.81 -22.68
CA ARG A 119 2.00 9.68 -23.39
C ARG A 119 3.02 8.94 -22.53
N ILE A 120 2.80 7.65 -22.37
CA ILE A 120 3.67 6.76 -21.61
C ILE A 120 4.75 6.21 -22.55
N SER A 121 6.01 6.40 -22.18
CA SER A 121 7.17 5.90 -22.91
C SER A 121 7.63 4.52 -22.43
N ASN A 122 7.37 4.17 -21.16
CA ASN A 122 7.79 2.89 -20.59
C ASN A 122 6.91 2.48 -19.41
N ILE A 123 6.54 1.21 -19.35
CA ILE A 123 5.88 0.59 -18.20
C ILE A 123 6.74 -0.59 -17.77
N ARG A 124 7.06 -0.66 -16.48
CA ARG A 124 7.78 -1.80 -15.90
C ARG A 124 7.06 -2.28 -14.67
N ILE A 125 6.33 -3.38 -14.81
CA ILE A 125 5.66 -4.04 -13.69
C ILE A 125 6.66 -4.95 -12.96
N ARG A 126 6.70 -4.83 -11.63
CA ARG A 126 7.39 -5.74 -10.71
C ARG A 126 6.38 -6.27 -9.70
N ARG A 127 6.82 -7.26 -8.89
CA ARG A 127 5.96 -8.03 -7.98
C ARG A 127 4.87 -7.22 -7.29
N ASN A 128 5.18 -6.07 -6.69
CA ASN A 128 4.19 -5.31 -5.91
C ASN A 128 4.11 -3.83 -6.32
N PHE A 129 4.77 -3.45 -7.41
CA PHE A 129 4.89 -2.05 -7.83
C PHE A 129 5.25 -1.95 -9.31
N ALA A 130 4.99 -0.81 -9.92
CA ALA A 130 5.30 -0.53 -11.31
C ALA A 130 6.00 0.83 -11.43
N PHE A 131 6.88 0.92 -12.42
CA PHE A 131 7.39 2.21 -12.88
C PHE A 131 6.66 2.60 -14.16
N VAL A 132 6.09 3.81 -14.17
CA VAL A 132 5.40 4.37 -15.33
C VAL A 132 6.14 5.63 -15.73
N GLN A 133 6.78 5.62 -16.89
CA GLN A 133 7.54 6.74 -17.40
C GLN A 133 6.74 7.47 -18.49
N PHE A 134 6.55 8.78 -18.34
CA PHE A 134 5.97 9.66 -19.35
C PHE A 134 7.03 10.22 -20.29
N GLU A 135 6.60 10.71 -21.46
CA GLU A 135 7.50 11.42 -22.37
C GLU A 135 8.00 12.74 -21.77
N THR A 136 7.15 13.46 -21.04
CA THR A 136 7.46 14.75 -20.42
C THR A 136 7.29 14.74 -18.90
N LEU A 137 7.93 15.71 -18.24
CA LEU A 137 7.79 15.90 -16.80
C LEU A 137 6.42 16.47 -16.41
N GLU A 138 5.86 17.30 -17.28
CA GLU A 138 4.55 17.94 -17.09
C GLU A 138 3.43 16.90 -17.04
N GLU A 139 3.45 15.94 -17.98
CA GLU A 139 2.50 14.81 -18.00
C GLU A 139 2.61 13.93 -16.75
N ALA A 140 3.83 13.63 -16.30
CA ALA A 140 4.05 12.87 -15.07
C ALA A 140 3.51 13.61 -13.83
N THR A 141 3.72 14.92 -13.75
CA THR A 141 3.17 15.76 -12.68
C THR A 141 1.64 15.76 -12.70
N LYS A 142 1.05 15.96 -13.88
CA LYS A 142 -0.40 15.93 -14.08
C LYS A 142 -1.00 14.58 -13.67
N ALA A 143 -0.36 13.48 -14.07
CA ALA A 143 -0.76 12.13 -13.67
C ALA A 143 -0.67 11.95 -12.16
N LEU A 144 0.44 12.35 -11.54
CA LEU A 144 0.63 12.25 -10.09
C LEU A 144 -0.48 12.98 -9.32
N GLU A 145 -0.81 14.20 -9.73
CA GLU A 145 -1.87 15.00 -9.12
C GLU A 145 -3.27 14.41 -9.37
N GLY A 146 -3.51 13.87 -10.57
CA GLY A 146 -4.80 13.30 -10.96
C GLY A 146 -5.10 11.92 -10.37
N THR A 147 -4.09 11.14 -9.99
CA THR A 147 -4.28 9.77 -9.45
C THR A 147 -4.19 9.69 -7.93
N HIS A 148 -3.79 10.75 -7.23
CA HIS A 148 -3.63 10.76 -5.76
C HIS A 148 -4.95 10.97 -4.97
N ALA A 149 -6.11 11.06 -5.64
CA ALA A 149 -7.34 11.63 -5.07
C ALA A 149 -8.60 10.73 -5.09
N THR A 150 -8.49 9.43 -5.39
CA THR A 150 -9.64 8.50 -5.37
C THR A 150 -9.30 7.20 -4.68
#